data_AF-A0A7R9BEQ2-F1
#
_entry.id   AF-A0A7R9BEQ2-F1
#
_cell.length_a   1.000
_cell.length_b   1.000
_cell.length_c   1.000
_cell.angle_alpha   90.00
_cell.angle_beta   90.00
_cell.angle_gamma   90.00
#
_symmetry.space_group_name_H-M   'P 1'
#
loop_
_entity.id
_entity.type
_entity.pdbx_description
1 polymer ?
#
loop_
_entity_poly.entity_id
_entity_poly.type
_entity_poly.pdbx_seq_one_letter_code
_entity_poly.pdbx_strand_id
1 'polypeptide(L)'
;MANVVGIVSVFFICVSILSFCLKTHPDMRVPVIKNITVQTANNLTAWTLDKTATQAHQAFFYIECVCNAWFTFEILMRFIATPSKLEFIRSSVNIIDYVATLSFYIDLILQIYASHLENADILEFFSIIRIMRLFKLTRHSSGLKILIQTFRASAKELTLLVFFLVLGIVIFASLVYYAERIQANPHNDFNSIPLGLWWALVTMTTVGYGDMVPKTYVGMFVGTLCALAGVLTIALPVPVIVSNFAMYYSHTQ
;
A
#
# COMPACT_ATOMS: atom_id res chain seq x y z
N MET A 1 -11.81 -24.47 -22.28
CA MET A 1 -10.37 -24.16 -22.06
C MET A 1 -10.16 -22.79 -21.41
N ALA A 2 -10.84 -21.72 -21.84
CA ALA A 2 -10.67 -20.37 -21.26
C ALA A 2 -10.90 -20.29 -19.73
N ASN A 3 -11.92 -20.98 -19.20
CA ASN A 3 -12.20 -20.98 -17.75
C ASN A 3 -11.09 -21.69 -16.94
N VAL A 4 -10.49 -22.75 -17.48
CA VAL A 4 -9.41 -23.48 -16.81
C VAL A 4 -8.16 -22.62 -16.69
N VAL A 5 -7.78 -21.92 -17.77
CA VAL A 5 -6.66 -20.97 -17.75
C VAL A 5 -6.91 -19.84 -16.75
N GLY A 6 -8.15 -19.34 -16.67
CA GLY A 6 -8.54 -18.34 -15.68
C GLY A 6 -8.37 -18.80 -14.23
N ILE A 7 -8.83 -20.01 -13.90
CA ILE A 7 -8.69 -20.59 -12.56
C ILE A 7 -7.20 -20.76 -12.20
N VAL A 8 -6.40 -21.28 -13.14
CA VAL A 8 -4.96 -21.47 -12.93
C VAL A 8 -4.25 -20.14 -12.70
N SER A 9 -4.56 -19.09 -13.47
CA SER A 9 -3.99 -17.76 -13.25
C SER A 9 -4.34 -17.18 -11.87
N VAL A 10 -5.60 -17.34 -11.41
CA VAL A 10 -6.00 -16.90 -10.06
C VAL A 10 -5.23 -17.66 -8.99
N PHE A 11 -5.08 -18.98 -9.14
CA PHE A 11 -4.28 -19.80 -8.23
C PHE A 11 -2.83 -19.30 -8.11
N PHE A 12 -2.15 -19.06 -9.22
CA PHE A 12 -0.79 -18.51 -9.20
C PHE A 12 -0.72 -17.12 -8.57
N ILE A 13 -1.72 -16.27 -8.76
CA ILE A 13 -1.79 -14.96 -8.08
C ILE A 13 -1.90 -15.15 -6.56
N CYS A 14 -2.79 -16.02 -6.08
CA CYS A 14 -2.95 -16.30 -4.66
C CYS A 14 -1.67 -16.88 -4.04
N VAL A 15 -1.02 -17.85 -4.69
CA VAL A 15 0.26 -18.43 -4.23
C VAL A 15 1.35 -17.35 -4.16
N SER A 16 1.42 -16.48 -5.16
CA SER A 16 2.40 -15.39 -5.23
C SER A 16 2.23 -14.37 -4.10
N ILE A 17 0.99 -14.00 -3.77
CA ILE A 17 0.67 -13.09 -2.66
C ILE A 17 0.94 -13.77 -1.31
N LEU A 18 0.52 -15.03 -1.15
CA LEU A 18 0.76 -15.77 0.09
C LEU A 18 2.27 -15.93 0.35
N SER A 19 3.05 -16.26 -0.69
CA SER A 19 4.51 -16.30 -0.63
C SER A 19 5.09 -14.95 -0.18
N PHE A 20 4.55 -13.83 -0.68
CA PHE A 20 4.99 -12.49 -0.29
C PHE A 20 4.69 -12.19 1.18
N CYS A 21 3.49 -12.52 1.67
CA CYS A 21 3.11 -12.34 3.06
C CYS A 21 3.92 -13.24 4.01
N LEU A 22 4.15 -14.49 3.64
CA LEU A 22 4.94 -15.42 4.47
C LEU A 22 6.43 -15.05 4.50
N LYS A 23 6.95 -14.42 3.44
CA LYS A 23 8.33 -13.92 3.37
C LYS A 23 8.64 -12.86 4.45
N THR A 24 7.64 -12.10 4.88
CA THR A 24 7.81 -11.07 5.92
C THR A 24 7.57 -11.60 7.34
N HIS A 25 7.07 -12.84 7.49
CA HIS A 25 6.80 -13.44 8.79
C HIS A 25 8.10 -13.71 9.56
N PRO A 26 8.24 -13.29 10.83
CA PRO A 26 9.50 -13.41 11.59
C PRO A 26 9.96 -14.87 11.73
N ASP A 27 9.05 -15.82 11.94
CA ASP A 27 9.39 -17.24 12.09
C ASP A 27 9.86 -17.92 10.79
N MET A 28 9.54 -17.33 9.63
CA MET A 28 9.90 -17.86 8.32
C MET A 28 11.18 -17.21 7.76
N ARG A 29 11.81 -16.31 8.53
CA ARG A 29 13.07 -15.67 8.18
C ARG A 29 14.24 -16.38 8.87
N VAL A 30 15.22 -16.75 8.06
CA VAL A 30 16.44 -17.44 8.51
C VAL A 30 17.41 -16.40 9.07
N PRO A 31 17.90 -16.56 10.32
CA PRO A 31 18.91 -15.66 10.89
C PRO A 31 20.24 -15.81 10.15
N VAL A 32 20.82 -14.69 9.72
CA VAL A 32 22.19 -14.65 9.20
C VAL A 32 23.11 -14.43 10.38
N ILE A 33 23.84 -15.48 10.74
CA ILE A 33 24.77 -15.46 11.86
C ILE A 33 26.15 -15.04 11.32
N LYS A 34 26.69 -13.94 11.83
CA LYS A 34 28.06 -13.49 11.51
C LYS A 34 28.95 -13.63 12.74
N ASN A 35 30.18 -14.10 12.51
CA ASN A 35 31.22 -14.10 13.53
C ASN A 35 31.78 -12.68 13.62
N ILE A 36 31.53 -12.01 14.73
CA ILE A 36 32.15 -10.72 15.03
C ILE A 36 33.18 -10.87 16.15
N THR A 37 34.29 -10.16 15.99
CA THR A 37 35.32 -10.02 17.01
C THR A 37 34.91 -8.90 17.96
N VAL A 38 34.73 -9.24 19.24
CA VAL A 38 34.47 -8.26 20.29
C VAL A 38 35.70 -8.15 21.18
N GLN A 39 36.16 -6.94 21.43
CA GLN A 39 37.23 -6.70 22.40
C GLN A 39 36.65 -6.74 23.82
N THR A 40 37.16 -7.68 24.61
CA THR A 40 36.80 -7.84 26.02
C THR A 40 37.52 -6.78 26.86
N ALA A 41 36.99 -6.45 28.04
CA ALA A 41 37.57 -5.49 28.99
C ALA A 41 39.06 -5.73 29.34
N ASN A 42 39.58 -6.95 29.11
CA ASN A 42 40.99 -7.32 29.31
C ASN A 42 41.87 -7.17 28.04
N ASN A 43 41.44 -6.42 27.02
CA ASN A 43 42.08 -6.32 25.69
C ASN A 43 42.22 -7.67 24.96
N LEU A 44 41.44 -8.67 25.33
CA LEU A 44 41.37 -9.96 24.64
C LEU A 44 40.30 -9.93 23.56
N THR A 45 40.63 -10.39 22.36
CA THR A 45 39.65 -10.58 21.29
C THR A 45 38.89 -11.89 21.51
N ALA A 46 37.57 -11.78 21.73
CA ALA A 46 36.67 -12.92 21.81
C ALA A 46 35.78 -12.95 20.57
N TRP A 47 35.50 -14.15 20.07
CA TRP A 47 34.55 -14.36 18.98
C TRP A 47 33.15 -14.50 19.60
N THR A 48 32.21 -13.67 19.16
CA THR A 48 30.79 -13.86 19.49
C THR A 48 29.99 -14.04 18.21
N LEU A 49 28.96 -14.88 18.31
CA LEU A 49 27.97 -15.07 17.26
C LEU A 49 26.91 -13.98 17.45
N ASP A 50 26.80 -13.08 16.48
CA ASP A 50 25.78 -12.03 16.53
C ASP A 50 24.77 -12.19 15.39
N LYS A 51 23.51 -11.92 15.71
CA LYS A 51 22.38 -12.00 14.79
C LYS A 51 22.16 -10.61 14.20
N THR A 52 22.94 -10.28 13.17
CA THR A 52 22.92 -8.94 12.57
C THR A 52 21.76 -8.74 11.59
N ALA A 53 21.24 -9.81 10.96
CA ALA A 53 20.16 -9.71 9.97
C ALA A 53 19.35 -11.02 9.88
N THR A 54 18.16 -10.92 9.29
CA THR A 54 17.31 -12.09 8.95
C THR A 54 16.98 -12.05 7.47
N GLN A 55 17.23 -13.14 6.74
CA GLN A 55 16.93 -13.27 5.32
C GLN A 55 15.75 -14.21 5.09
N ALA A 56 15.01 -13.99 3.99
CA ALA A 56 13.94 -14.90 3.60
C ALA A 56 14.48 -16.28 3.19
N HIS A 57 13.72 -17.34 3.48
CA HIS A 57 14.05 -18.68 3.02
C HIS A 57 14.10 -18.77 1.48
N GLN A 58 15.10 -19.48 0.93
CA GLN A 58 15.33 -19.58 -0.52
C GLN A 58 14.14 -20.17 -1.30
N ALA A 59 13.32 -21.01 -0.65
CA ALA A 59 12.09 -21.57 -1.24
C ALA A 59 11.14 -20.48 -1.78
N PHE A 60 11.01 -19.34 -1.10
CA PHE A 60 10.15 -18.25 -1.54
C PHE A 60 10.63 -17.64 -2.86
N PHE A 61 11.95 -17.56 -3.08
CA PHE A 61 12.50 -17.09 -4.35
C PHE A 61 12.11 -18.00 -5.52
N TYR A 62 12.19 -19.32 -5.34
CA TYR A 62 11.77 -20.28 -6.36
C TYR A 62 10.28 -20.21 -6.65
N ILE A 63 9.43 -20.13 -5.61
CA ILE A 63 7.98 -19.96 -5.78
C ILE A 63 7.65 -18.70 -6.56
N GLU A 64 8.28 -17.57 -6.21
CA GLU A 64 8.08 -16.31 -6.94
C GLU A 64 8.53 -16.40 -8.40
N CYS A 65 9.66 -17.06 -8.66
CA CYS A 65 10.17 -17.28 -10.01
C CYS A 65 9.19 -18.12 -10.88
N VAL A 66 8.66 -19.22 -10.34
CA VAL A 66 7.67 -20.06 -11.02
C VAL A 66 6.38 -19.29 -11.29
N CYS A 67 5.86 -18.56 -10.30
CA CYS A 67 4.66 -17.74 -10.48
C CYS A 67 4.87 -16.66 -11.56
N ASN A 68 6.02 -16.00 -11.55
CA ASN A 68 6.32 -14.96 -12.53
C ASN A 68 6.54 -15.53 -13.94
N ALA A 69 7.16 -16.71 -14.07
CA ALA A 69 7.27 -17.40 -15.35
C ALA A 69 5.89 -17.68 -15.96
N TRP A 70 4.93 -18.13 -15.15
CA TRP A 70 3.54 -18.28 -15.59
C TRP A 70 2.92 -16.95 -16.04
N PHE A 71 3.14 -15.86 -15.29
CA PHE A 71 2.61 -14.55 -15.65
C PHE A 71 3.19 -13.98 -16.95
N THR A 72 4.49 -14.14 -17.18
CA THR A 72 5.16 -13.76 -18.42
C THR A 72 4.65 -14.60 -19.58
N PHE A 73 4.47 -15.91 -19.39
CA PHE A 73 3.88 -16.80 -20.39
C PHE A 73 2.45 -16.36 -20.77
N GLU A 74 1.62 -16.05 -19.78
CA GLU A 74 0.24 -15.60 -19.99
C GLU A 74 0.16 -14.29 -20.81
N ILE A 75 1.04 -13.33 -20.53
CA ILE A 75 1.13 -12.07 -21.29
C ILE A 75 1.65 -12.32 -22.70
N LEU A 76 2.68 -13.14 -22.86
CA LEU A 76 3.29 -13.45 -24.16
C LEU A 76 2.29 -14.15 -25.09
N MET A 77 1.59 -15.17 -24.59
CA MET A 77 0.57 -15.88 -25.36
C MET A 77 -0.54 -14.95 -25.84
N ARG A 78 -0.99 -14.03 -24.98
CA ARG A 78 -2.01 -13.03 -25.36
C ARG A 78 -1.49 -12.02 -26.36
N PHE A 79 -0.25 -11.58 -26.22
CA PHE A 79 0.38 -10.65 -27.15
C PHE A 79 0.53 -11.25 -28.55
N ILE A 80 0.87 -12.55 -28.63
CA ILE A 80 0.95 -13.29 -29.90
C ILE A 80 -0.43 -13.52 -30.52
N ALA A 81 -1.43 -13.86 -29.70
CA ALA A 81 -2.78 -14.18 -30.19
C ALA A 81 -3.59 -12.94 -30.62
N THR A 82 -3.19 -11.72 -30.23
CA THR A 82 -3.98 -10.51 -30.52
C THR A 82 -3.64 -9.92 -31.90
N PRO A 83 -4.63 -9.64 -32.76
CA PRO A 83 -4.38 -9.09 -34.09
C PRO A 83 -3.83 -7.65 -34.08
N SER A 84 -4.27 -6.80 -33.15
CA SER A 84 -3.84 -5.40 -33.01
C SER A 84 -2.90 -5.19 -31.80
N LYS A 85 -1.58 -5.26 -32.02
CA LYS A 85 -0.57 -5.15 -30.94
C LYS A 85 -0.60 -3.81 -30.19
N LEU A 86 -0.84 -2.71 -30.91
CA LEU A 86 -0.84 -1.37 -30.30
C LEU A 86 -2.05 -1.15 -29.37
N GLU A 87 -3.21 -1.67 -29.78
CA GLU A 87 -4.42 -1.63 -28.97
C GLU A 87 -4.29 -2.52 -27.74
N PHE A 88 -3.64 -3.68 -27.89
CA PHE A 88 -3.32 -4.56 -26.77
C PHE A 88 -2.50 -3.82 -25.71
N ILE A 89 -1.42 -3.14 -26.10
CA ILE A 89 -0.55 -2.42 -25.14
C ILE A 89 -1.29 -1.26 -24.46
N ARG A 90 -2.22 -0.60 -25.16
CA ARG A 90 -2.95 0.59 -24.64
C ARG A 90 -4.13 0.25 -23.71
N SER A 91 -4.57 -1.01 -23.67
CA SER A 91 -5.68 -1.43 -22.82
C SER A 91 -5.34 -1.35 -21.32
N SER A 92 -6.18 -0.68 -20.52
CA SER A 92 -5.94 -0.46 -19.08
C SER A 92 -5.72 -1.76 -18.29
N VAL A 93 -6.40 -2.85 -18.65
CA VAL A 93 -6.23 -4.16 -18.00
C VAL A 93 -4.88 -4.79 -18.35
N ASN A 94 -4.41 -4.60 -19.59
CA ASN A 94 -3.11 -5.12 -20.01
C ASN A 94 -1.96 -4.30 -19.40
N ILE A 95 -2.11 -2.98 -19.24
CA ILE A 95 -1.14 -2.13 -18.53
C ILE A 95 -0.93 -2.63 -17.10
N ILE A 96 -2.02 -2.95 -16.38
CA ILE A 96 -1.93 -3.52 -15.02
C ILE A 96 -1.12 -4.82 -15.03
N ASP A 97 -1.38 -5.72 -15.98
CA ASP A 97 -0.64 -6.97 -16.11
C ASP A 97 0.86 -6.75 -16.40
N TYR A 98 1.20 -5.78 -17.26
CA TYR A 98 2.59 -5.42 -17.54
C TYR A 98 3.30 -4.86 -16.33
N VAL A 99 2.70 -3.91 -15.61
CA VAL A 99 3.26 -3.31 -14.40
C VAL A 99 3.46 -4.36 -13.30
N ALA A 100 2.47 -5.25 -13.12
CA ALA A 100 2.55 -6.36 -12.19
C ALA A 100 3.74 -7.30 -12.49
N THR A 101 3.89 -7.74 -13.74
CA THR A 101 5.00 -8.62 -14.14
C THR A 101 6.34 -7.90 -14.09
N LEU A 102 6.40 -6.62 -14.50
CA LEU A 102 7.61 -5.81 -14.47
C LEU A 102 8.13 -5.61 -13.04
N SER A 103 7.24 -5.46 -12.05
CA SER A 103 7.63 -5.28 -10.64
C SER A 103 8.57 -6.38 -10.13
N PHE A 104 8.39 -7.63 -10.57
CA PHE A 104 9.26 -8.74 -10.19
C PHE A 104 10.64 -8.63 -10.84
N TYR A 105 10.70 -8.28 -12.13
CA TYR A 105 11.96 -8.13 -12.84
C TYR A 105 12.79 -6.97 -12.28
N ILE A 106 12.14 -5.87 -11.91
CA ILE A 106 12.80 -4.75 -11.22
C ILE A 106 13.41 -5.24 -9.92
N ASP A 107 12.70 -6.02 -9.11
CA ASP A 107 13.24 -6.54 -7.86
C ASP A 107 14.39 -7.54 -8.07
N LEU A 108 14.28 -8.46 -9.05
CA LEU A 108 15.35 -9.39 -9.38
C LEU A 108 16.63 -8.63 -9.78
N ILE A 109 16.48 -7.60 -10.61
CA ILE A 109 17.56 -6.71 -11.01
C ILE A 109 18.13 -6.01 -9.78
N LEU A 110 17.28 -5.40 -8.95
CA LEU A 110 17.70 -4.72 -7.73
C LEU A 110 18.46 -5.64 -6.79
N GLN A 111 18.05 -6.90 -6.58
CA GLN A 111 18.76 -7.87 -5.75
C GLN A 111 20.14 -8.24 -6.30
N ILE A 112 20.28 -8.38 -7.62
CA ILE A 112 21.57 -8.65 -8.27
C ILE A 112 22.52 -7.45 -8.15
N TYR A 113 22.00 -6.23 -8.25
CA TYR A 113 22.81 -5.02 -8.04
C TYR A 113 23.06 -4.74 -6.54
N ALA A 114 22.12 -5.13 -5.66
CA ALA A 114 22.18 -4.96 -4.21
C ALA A 114 23.31 -5.74 -3.57
N SER A 115 23.67 -6.92 -4.11
CA SER A 115 24.79 -7.70 -3.60
C SER A 115 26.13 -6.96 -3.66
N HIS A 116 26.19 -5.81 -4.35
CA HIS A 116 27.34 -4.93 -4.42
C HIS A 116 27.18 -3.60 -3.65
N LEU A 117 26.02 -3.29 -3.06
CA LEU A 117 25.75 -2.03 -2.36
C LEU A 117 25.48 -2.23 -0.86
N GLU A 118 25.97 -1.31 -0.03
CA GLU A 118 25.75 -1.31 1.43
C GLU A 118 24.30 -0.93 1.84
N ASN A 119 23.47 -0.41 0.92
CA ASN A 119 22.11 0.07 1.19
C ASN A 119 21.02 -0.98 0.90
N ALA A 120 21.11 -2.15 1.52
CA ALA A 120 20.14 -3.24 1.33
C ALA A 120 18.70 -2.84 1.77
N ASP A 121 18.56 -2.01 2.80
CA ASP A 121 17.25 -1.67 3.38
C ASP A 121 16.36 -0.85 2.43
N ILE A 122 16.96 0.06 1.66
CA ILE A 122 16.24 0.87 0.67
C ILE A 122 15.74 -0.03 -0.48
N LEU A 123 16.52 -1.07 -0.82
CA LEU A 123 16.20 -2.01 -1.89
C LEU A 123 15.06 -2.96 -1.45
N GLU A 124 15.00 -3.35 -0.18
CA GLU A 124 13.86 -4.08 0.39
C GLU A 124 12.57 -3.24 0.36
N PHE A 125 12.64 -1.93 0.54
CA PHE A 125 11.46 -1.05 0.43
C PHE A 125 10.85 -1.08 -0.97
N PHE A 126 11.68 -1.09 -2.03
CA PHE A 126 11.20 -1.19 -3.41
C PHE A 126 10.54 -2.55 -3.73
N SER A 127 10.81 -3.60 -2.95
CA SER A 127 10.11 -4.88 -3.08
C SER A 127 8.60 -4.78 -2.81
N ILE A 128 8.12 -3.72 -2.17
CA ILE A 128 6.68 -3.50 -1.96
C ILE A 128 5.91 -3.35 -3.28
N ILE A 129 6.59 -2.92 -4.36
CA ILE A 129 5.99 -2.81 -5.70
C ILE A 129 5.43 -4.16 -6.17
N ARG A 130 5.95 -5.29 -5.68
CA ARG A 130 5.40 -6.62 -5.99
C ARG A 130 3.95 -6.78 -5.56
N ILE A 131 3.44 -6.00 -4.59
CA ILE A 131 2.03 -6.03 -4.20
C ILE A 131 1.11 -5.62 -5.36
N MET A 132 1.63 -4.89 -6.35
CA MET A 132 0.89 -4.52 -7.58
C MET A 132 0.41 -5.74 -8.36
N ARG A 133 1.04 -6.92 -8.21
CA ARG A 133 0.54 -8.16 -8.84
C ARG A 133 -0.82 -8.60 -8.34
N LEU A 134 -1.28 -8.12 -7.18
CA LEU A 134 -2.64 -8.33 -6.70
C LEU A 134 -3.66 -7.72 -7.66
N PHE A 135 -3.34 -6.59 -8.30
CA PHE A 135 -4.24 -5.97 -9.29
C PHE A 135 -4.43 -6.82 -10.55
N LYS A 136 -3.61 -7.86 -10.79
CA LYS A 136 -3.84 -8.83 -11.88
C LYS A 136 -5.17 -9.58 -11.71
N LEU A 137 -5.71 -9.66 -10.48
CA LEU A 137 -7.06 -10.17 -10.20
C LEU A 137 -8.16 -9.35 -10.91
N THR A 138 -7.90 -8.09 -11.25
CA THR A 138 -8.82 -7.22 -12.01
C THR A 138 -9.25 -7.86 -13.32
N ARG A 139 -8.38 -8.64 -13.98
CA ARG A 139 -8.74 -9.34 -15.21
C ARG A 139 -9.84 -10.39 -14.99
N HIS A 140 -9.81 -11.07 -13.86
CA HIS A 140 -10.68 -12.20 -13.53
C HIS A 140 -11.95 -11.78 -12.78
N SER A 141 -11.95 -10.60 -12.14
CA SER A 141 -13.12 -10.05 -11.46
C SER A 141 -13.80 -8.97 -12.29
N SER A 142 -14.99 -9.28 -12.82
CA SER A 142 -15.85 -8.28 -13.48
C SER A 142 -16.21 -7.13 -12.53
N GLY A 143 -16.40 -7.42 -11.23
CA GLY A 143 -16.66 -6.41 -10.21
C GLY A 143 -15.54 -5.38 -10.07
N LEU A 144 -14.27 -5.81 -10.15
CA LEU A 144 -13.13 -4.89 -10.05
C LEU A 144 -12.97 -4.02 -11.32
N LYS A 145 -13.34 -4.54 -12.50
CA LYS A 145 -13.40 -3.74 -13.73
C LYS A 145 -14.48 -2.66 -13.65
N ILE A 146 -15.67 -3.03 -13.17
CA ILE A 146 -16.77 -2.09 -12.95
C ILE A 146 -16.34 -1.03 -11.94
N LEU A 147 -15.72 -1.43 -10.83
CA LEU A 147 -15.22 -0.50 -9.81
C LEU A 147 -14.24 0.52 -10.42
N ILE A 148 -13.26 0.09 -11.21
CA ILE A 148 -12.31 0.99 -11.89
C ILE A 148 -13.04 1.95 -12.83
N GLN A 149 -14.00 1.46 -13.60
CA GLN A 149 -14.77 2.29 -14.52
C GLN A 149 -15.63 3.32 -13.78
N THR A 150 -16.27 2.92 -12.68
CA THR A 150 -17.02 3.83 -11.81
C THR A 150 -16.11 4.90 -11.18
N PHE A 151 -14.93 4.51 -10.69
CA PHE A 151 -13.95 5.47 -10.16
C PHE A 151 -13.50 6.46 -11.23
N ARG A 152 -13.24 5.99 -12.44
CA ARG A 152 -12.88 6.86 -13.56
C ARG A 152 -14.00 7.83 -13.92
N ALA A 153 -15.25 7.37 -13.94
CA ALA A 153 -16.41 8.21 -14.22
C ALA A 153 -16.69 9.20 -13.09
N SER A 154 -16.45 8.81 -11.84
CA SER A 154 -16.63 9.64 -10.65
C SER A 154 -15.37 10.40 -10.23
N ALA A 155 -14.32 10.40 -11.07
CA ALA A 155 -13.02 10.95 -10.71
C ALA A 155 -13.09 12.44 -10.35
N LYS A 156 -13.94 13.20 -11.05
CA LYS A 156 -14.17 14.62 -10.78
C LYS A 156 -14.75 14.84 -9.38
N GLU A 157 -15.76 14.06 -9.01
CA GLU A 157 -16.43 14.15 -7.70
C GLU A 157 -15.51 13.65 -6.58
N LEU A 158 -14.77 12.57 -6.81
CA LEU A 158 -13.78 12.07 -5.85
C LEU A 158 -12.65 13.08 -5.62
N THR A 159 -12.17 13.74 -6.68
CA THR A 159 -11.13 14.78 -6.57
C THR A 159 -11.63 15.96 -5.73
N LEU A 160 -12.90 16.35 -5.90
CA LEU A 160 -13.53 17.39 -5.11
C LEU A 160 -13.68 16.96 -3.63
N LEU A 161 -14.10 15.72 -3.35
CA LEU A 161 -14.15 15.18 -1.98
C LEU A 161 -12.78 15.25 -1.30
N VAL A 162 -11.74 14.75 -1.98
CA VAL A 162 -10.37 14.75 -1.44
C VAL A 162 -9.89 16.18 -1.22
N PHE A 163 -10.22 17.13 -2.11
CA PHE A 163 -9.89 18.54 -1.93
C PHE A 163 -10.50 19.12 -0.64
N PHE A 164 -11.80 18.92 -0.41
CA PHE A 164 -12.45 19.40 0.82
C PHE A 164 -11.91 18.72 2.08
N LEU A 165 -11.62 17.42 2.00
CA LEU A 165 -11.04 16.68 3.11
C LEU A 165 -9.64 17.22 3.47
N VAL A 166 -8.75 17.41 2.48
CA VAL A 166 -7.41 17.96 2.70
C VAL A 166 -7.49 19.38 3.26
N LEU A 167 -8.37 20.23 2.71
CA LEU A 167 -8.59 21.58 3.21
C LEU A 167 -9.05 21.57 4.68
N GLY A 168 -10.02 20.72 5.01
CA GLY A 168 -10.51 20.55 6.38
C GLY A 168 -9.41 20.07 7.33
N ILE A 169 -8.62 19.07 6.93
CA ILE A 169 -7.49 18.55 7.71
C ILE A 169 -6.51 19.68 8.05
N VAL A 170 -6.11 20.49 7.08
CA VAL A 170 -5.15 21.59 7.29
C VAL A 170 -5.73 22.67 8.22
N ILE A 171 -7.01 23.02 8.05
CA ILE A 171 -7.69 24.01 8.89
C ILE A 171 -7.78 23.50 10.34
N PHE A 172 -8.35 22.32 10.57
CA PHE A 172 -8.55 21.79 11.92
C PHE A 172 -7.24 21.43 12.62
N ALA A 173 -6.23 20.96 11.89
CA ALA A 173 -4.88 20.75 12.43
C ALA A 173 -4.25 22.05 12.93
N SER A 174 -4.42 23.14 12.18
CA SER A 174 -3.92 24.46 12.59
C SER A 174 -4.71 24.99 13.79
N LEU A 175 -6.04 24.87 13.78
CA LEU A 175 -6.90 25.32 14.88
C LEU A 175 -6.60 24.60 16.18
N VAL A 176 -6.46 23.27 16.18
CA VAL A 176 -6.18 22.50 17.40
C VAL A 176 -4.78 22.81 17.94
N TYR A 177 -3.79 22.98 17.05
CA TYR A 177 -2.43 23.35 17.43
C TYR A 177 -2.39 24.69 18.18
N TYR A 178 -3.09 25.71 17.67
CA TYR A 178 -3.18 26.99 18.37
C TYR A 178 -4.07 26.91 19.61
N ALA A 179 -5.18 26.16 19.58
CA ALA A 179 -6.10 26.01 20.70
C ALA A 179 -5.43 25.38 21.94
N GLU A 180 -4.65 24.32 21.74
CA GLU A 180 -3.93 23.63 22.83
C GLU A 180 -2.80 24.47 23.43
N ARG A 181 -2.37 25.54 22.75
CA ARG A 181 -1.36 26.48 23.23
C ARG A 181 -1.94 27.64 24.05
N ILE A 182 -3.27 27.80 24.06
CA ILE A 182 -3.94 28.88 24.80
C ILE A 182 -3.90 28.62 26.32
N GLN A 183 -3.96 27.36 26.74
CA GLN A 183 -3.94 26.96 28.14
C GLN A 183 -2.66 26.19 28.44
N ALA A 184 -2.14 26.33 29.67
CA ALA A 184 -0.98 25.55 30.10
C ALA A 184 -1.35 24.07 30.20
N ASN A 185 -0.86 23.27 29.26
CA ASN A 185 -1.05 21.83 29.21
C ASN A 185 0.32 21.11 29.29
N PRO A 186 0.69 20.54 30.46
CA PRO A 186 1.96 19.83 30.64
C PRO A 186 2.10 18.57 29.75
N HIS A 187 0.99 18.02 29.27
CA HIS A 187 0.93 16.84 28.41
C HIS A 187 0.35 17.21 27.05
N ASN A 188 0.89 18.24 26.38
CA ASN A 188 0.43 18.61 25.05
C ASN A 188 0.97 17.65 23.98
N ASP A 189 0.06 17.00 23.24
CA ASP A 189 0.39 16.09 22.15
C ASP A 189 0.62 16.87 20.83
N PHE A 190 0.11 18.10 20.72
CA PHE A 190 0.14 18.94 19.51
C PHE A 190 1.38 19.85 19.47
N ASN A 191 2.56 19.24 19.33
CA ASN A 191 3.84 19.96 19.27
C ASN A 191 4.10 20.67 17.93
N SER A 192 3.48 20.20 16.85
CA SER A 192 3.64 20.77 15.51
C SER A 192 2.37 20.58 14.67
N ILE A 193 2.18 21.44 13.66
CA ILE A 193 1.04 21.35 12.75
C ILE A 193 1.01 19.99 12.02
N PRO A 194 2.13 19.41 11.54
CA PRO A 194 2.12 18.09 10.92
C PRO A 194 1.60 16.96 11.81
N LEU A 195 1.88 17.02 13.13
CA LEU A 195 1.28 16.07 14.08
C LEU A 195 -0.23 16.31 14.21
N GLY A 196 -0.68 17.57 14.19
CA GLY A 196 -2.09 17.93 14.10
C GLY A 196 -2.78 17.41 12.83
N LEU A 197 -2.07 17.30 11.69
CA LEU A 197 -2.63 16.75 10.45
C LEU A 197 -3.01 15.28 10.61
N TRP A 198 -2.19 14.48 11.31
CA TRP A 198 -2.50 13.09 11.65
C TRP A 198 -3.78 13.00 12.50
N TRP A 199 -3.85 13.79 13.57
CA TRP A 199 -5.04 13.84 14.42
C TRP A 199 -6.30 14.29 13.65
N ALA A 200 -6.19 15.34 12.82
CA ALA A 200 -7.32 15.86 12.06
C ALA A 200 -7.80 14.85 11.01
N LEU A 201 -6.90 14.14 10.34
CA LEU A 201 -7.23 13.05 9.42
C LEU A 201 -8.01 11.93 10.14
N VAL A 202 -7.49 11.44 11.26
CA VAL A 202 -8.08 10.36 12.07
C VAL A 202 -9.44 10.78 12.67
N THR A 203 -9.59 12.05 13.04
CA THR A 203 -10.81 12.61 13.63
C THR A 203 -11.88 12.87 12.57
N MET A 204 -11.54 13.50 11.43
CA MET A 204 -12.49 13.77 10.35
C MET A 204 -13.00 12.49 9.69
N THR A 205 -12.17 11.44 9.65
CA THR A 205 -12.57 10.11 9.15
C THR A 205 -13.26 9.25 10.20
N THR A 206 -13.49 9.77 11.41
CA THR A 206 -14.15 9.08 12.53
C THR A 206 -13.47 7.80 13.01
N VAL A 207 -12.16 7.63 12.72
CA VAL A 207 -11.37 6.48 13.17
C VAL A 207 -11.06 6.60 14.66
N GLY A 208 -10.56 7.75 15.10
CA GLY A 208 -10.36 8.07 16.52
C GLY A 208 -9.49 7.09 17.31
N TYR A 209 -8.24 6.84 16.90
CA TYR A 209 -7.32 5.93 17.60
C TYR A 209 -7.10 6.29 19.08
N GLY A 210 -7.20 7.58 19.44
CA GLY A 210 -7.02 8.07 20.81
C GLY A 210 -5.55 8.22 21.24
N ASP A 211 -4.61 8.09 20.30
CA ASP A 211 -3.18 8.32 20.49
C ASP A 211 -2.83 9.81 20.67
N MET A 212 -3.63 10.71 20.08
CA MET A 212 -3.57 12.15 20.27
C MET A 212 -4.96 12.70 20.55
N VAL A 213 -5.11 13.51 21.60
CA VAL A 213 -6.41 14.12 21.96
C VAL A 213 -6.23 15.54 22.50
N PRO A 214 -7.10 16.50 22.15
CA PRO A 214 -7.06 17.82 22.76
C PRO A 214 -7.46 17.74 24.23
N LYS A 215 -6.67 18.37 25.12
CA LYS A 215 -6.89 18.34 26.57
C LYS A 215 -7.41 19.68 27.10
N THR A 216 -7.33 20.74 26.30
CA THR A 216 -7.86 22.06 26.65
C THR A 216 -9.33 22.20 26.27
N TYR A 217 -10.08 23.04 26.99
CA TYR A 217 -11.50 23.29 26.69
C TYR A 217 -11.72 23.81 25.26
N VAL A 218 -10.82 24.69 24.78
CA VAL A 218 -10.90 25.23 23.41
C VAL A 218 -10.55 24.15 22.40
N GLY A 219 -9.52 23.33 22.67
CA GLY A 219 -9.16 22.20 21.82
C GLY A 219 -10.28 21.16 21.70
N MET A 220 -10.98 20.85 22.80
CA MET A 220 -12.14 19.95 22.80
C MET A 220 -13.29 20.49 21.96
N PHE A 221 -13.55 21.80 22.02
CA PHE A 221 -14.55 22.45 21.17
C PHE A 221 -14.16 22.35 19.68
N VAL A 222 -12.90 22.63 19.35
CA VAL A 222 -12.36 22.45 17.99
C VAL A 222 -12.48 20.98 17.54
N GLY A 223 -12.18 20.02 18.42
CA GLY A 223 -12.33 18.59 18.16
C GLY A 223 -13.77 18.19 17.85
N THR A 224 -14.73 18.76 18.57
CA THR A 224 -16.16 18.52 18.32
C THR A 224 -16.58 19.04 16.95
N LEU A 225 -16.17 20.27 16.60
CA LEU A 225 -16.41 20.84 15.28
C LEU A 225 -15.73 20.05 14.17
N CYS A 226 -14.50 19.59 14.39
CA CYS A 226 -13.73 18.76 13.47
C CYS A 226 -14.45 17.44 13.14
N ALA A 227 -14.93 16.73 14.17
CA ALA A 227 -15.68 15.49 13.98
C ALA A 227 -16.98 15.71 13.20
N LEU A 228 -17.76 16.74 13.55
CA LEU A 228 -19.00 17.08 12.84
C LEU A 228 -18.73 17.46 11.37
N ALA A 229 -17.73 18.30 11.13
CA ALA A 229 -17.34 18.71 9.79
C ALA A 229 -16.84 17.54 8.95
N GLY A 230 -16.11 16.58 9.54
CA GLY A 230 -15.62 15.38 8.87
C GLY A 230 -16.76 14.49 8.37
N VAL A 231 -17.73 14.20 9.23
CA VAL A 231 -18.93 13.42 8.86
C VAL A 231 -19.69 14.10 7.73
N LEU A 232 -19.94 15.41 7.82
CA LEU A 232 -20.62 16.17 6.76
C LEU A 232 -19.83 16.17 5.44
N THR A 233 -18.51 16.32 5.51
CA THR A 233 -17.62 16.34 4.33
C THR A 233 -17.64 15.01 3.58
N ILE A 234 -17.66 13.88 4.30
CA ILE A 234 -17.72 12.54 3.69
C ILE A 234 -19.15 12.21 3.22
N ALA A 235 -20.17 12.61 3.98
CA ALA A 235 -21.56 12.27 3.69
C ALA A 235 -22.11 12.89 2.39
N LEU A 236 -21.60 14.06 1.96
CA LEU A 236 -22.12 14.75 0.78
C LEU A 236 -21.72 14.10 -0.57
N PRO A 237 -20.45 13.71 -0.81
CA PRO A 237 -20.05 13.19 -2.12
C PRO A 237 -20.28 11.68 -2.28
N VAL A 238 -20.35 10.93 -1.18
CA VAL A 238 -20.53 9.47 -1.21
C VAL A 238 -21.81 9.05 -1.95
N PRO A 239 -23.00 9.64 -1.72
CA PRO A 239 -24.21 9.31 -2.47
C PRO A 239 -24.08 9.51 -3.98
N VAL A 240 -23.34 10.54 -4.43
CA VAL A 240 -23.10 10.79 -5.86
C VAL A 240 -22.24 9.67 -6.47
N ILE A 241 -21.19 9.25 -5.76
CA ILE A 241 -20.34 8.12 -6.19
C ILE A 241 -21.15 6.82 -6.23
N VAL A 242 -21.99 6.56 -5.22
CA VAL A 242 -22.86 5.37 -5.16
C VAL A 242 -23.88 5.38 -6.29
N SER A 243 -24.49 6.52 -6.60
CA SER A 243 -25.43 6.66 -7.72
C SER A 243 -24.75 6.35 -9.06
N ASN A 244 -23.53 6.86 -9.29
CA ASN A 244 -22.75 6.53 -10.47
C ASN A 244 -22.40 5.04 -10.52
N PHE A 245 -22.02 4.44 -9.39
CA PHE A 245 -21.75 3.00 -9.32
C PHE A 245 -22.97 2.17 -9.74
N ALA A 246 -24.15 2.49 -9.17
CA ALA A 246 -25.40 1.79 -9.48
C ALA A 246 -25.76 1.91 -10.96
N MET A 247 -25.59 3.09 -11.56
CA MET A 247 -25.87 3.33 -12.97
C MET A 247 -24.96 2.51 -13.90
N TYR A 248 -23.65 2.43 -13.62
CA TYR A 248 -22.75 1.58 -14.42
C TYR A 248 -22.97 0.08 -14.18
N TYR A 249 -23.30 -0.31 -12.96
CA TYR A 249 -23.58 -1.71 -12.64
C TYR A 249 -24.82 -2.23 -13.39
N SER A 250 -25.90 -1.44 -13.45
CA SER A 250 -27.14 -1.84 -14.15
C SER A 250 -27.00 -1.91 -15.68
N HIS A 251 -26.08 -1.16 -16.29
CA HIS A 251 -25.82 -1.23 -17.74
C HIS A 251 -24.90 -2.40 -18.12
N THR A 252 -24.27 -3.08 -17.15
CA THR A 252 -23.34 -4.19 -17.39
C THR A 252 -23.96 -5.57 -17.13
N GLN A 253 -25.18 -5.63 -16.57
CA GLN A 253 -26.02 -6.83 -16.51
C GLN A 253 -26.87 -6.97 -17.78
#